data_AF-A0A6V7GW53-F1
#
_entry.id   AF-A0A6V7GW53-F1
#
_cell.length_a   1.000
_cell.length_b   1.000
_cell.length_c   1.000
_cell.angle_alpha   90.00
_cell.angle_beta   90.00
_cell.angle_gamma   90.00
#
_symmetry.space_group_name_H-M   'P 1'
#
loop_
_entity.id
_entity.type
_entity.pdbx_description
1 polymer ?
#
loop_
_entity_poly.entity_id
_entity_poly.type
_entity_poly.pdbx_seq_one_letter_code
_entity_poly.pdbx_strand_id
1 'polypeptide(L)'
;KNLAKNPNSTGPLVTLSDYSFKDNKPVAYASRQLKRIQKHQDYMRKIIQLVEQVDYAVERHATLMKEKEEQKQKFLDSQLKPKGILSIT
;
A
#
# COMPACT_ATOMS: atom_id res chain seq x y z
N LYS A 1 5.50 5.08 28.69
CA LYS A 1 4.53 6.07 28.15
C LYS A 1 4.84 6.27 26.67
N ASN A 2 3.90 5.99 25.77
CA ASN A 2 4.07 6.12 24.31
C ASN A 2 3.95 7.59 23.86
N LEU A 3 4.86 8.44 24.31
CA LEU A 3 4.90 9.87 23.97
C LEU A 3 6.18 10.17 23.20
N ALA A 4 6.14 11.19 22.35
CA ALA A 4 7.35 11.66 21.69
C ALA A 4 8.38 12.12 22.71
N LYS A 5 9.67 11.85 22.43
CA LYS A 5 10.80 12.25 23.29
C LYS A 5 10.83 13.77 23.51
N ASN A 6 10.46 14.53 22.50
CA ASN A 6 10.28 15.98 22.60
C ASN A 6 8.79 16.30 22.78
N PRO A 7 8.38 16.93 23.89
CA PRO A 7 6.97 17.30 24.13
C PRO A 7 6.42 18.31 23.11
N ASN A 8 7.29 19.09 22.45
CA ASN A 8 6.91 20.05 21.41
C ASN A 8 6.86 19.43 20.01
N SER A 9 7.03 18.11 19.89
CA SER A 9 6.99 17.43 18.59
C SER A 9 5.57 17.07 18.18
N THR A 10 4.82 16.44 19.08
CA THR A 10 3.47 15.93 18.83
C THR A 10 2.67 15.94 20.13
N GLY A 11 1.35 16.12 20.00
CA GLY A 11 0.42 16.09 21.12
C GLY A 11 -0.44 17.36 21.22
N PRO A 12 -1.33 17.40 22.22
CA PRO A 12 -2.35 18.45 22.36
C PRO A 12 -1.75 19.85 22.47
N LEU A 13 -0.58 19.97 23.12
CA LEU A 13 0.14 21.23 23.27
C LEU A 13 0.51 21.89 21.93
N VAL A 14 0.68 21.10 20.87
CA VAL A 14 1.15 21.59 19.55
C VAL A 14 0.06 21.52 18.48
N THR A 15 -0.95 20.67 18.67
CA THR A 15 -2.03 20.47 17.69
C THR A 15 -3.25 21.34 17.95
N LEU A 16 -3.52 21.69 19.21
CA LEU A 16 -4.66 22.55 19.56
C LEU A 16 -4.32 24.02 19.29
N SER A 17 -5.36 24.84 19.19
CA SER A 17 -5.22 26.28 19.02
C SER A 17 -4.83 26.94 20.34
N ASP A 18 -3.92 27.92 20.26
CA ASP A 18 -3.45 28.67 21.44
C ASP A 18 -4.52 29.60 22.02
N TYR A 19 -5.50 30.02 21.22
CA TYR A 19 -6.61 30.88 21.61
C TYR A 19 -7.92 30.44 20.94
N SER A 20 -9.03 31.02 21.37
CA SER A 20 -10.36 30.84 20.78
C SER A 20 -11.18 32.13 20.85
N PHE A 21 -12.07 32.35 19.88
CA PHE A 21 -12.99 33.49 19.91
C PHE A 21 -14.11 33.27 20.94
N LYS A 22 -14.53 34.32 21.64
CA LYS A 22 -15.66 34.28 22.58
C LYS A 22 -16.96 33.81 21.91
N ASP A 23 -17.13 34.14 20.64
CA ASP A 23 -18.26 33.75 19.80
C ASP A 23 -18.21 32.28 19.34
N ASN A 24 -17.25 31.47 19.83
CA ASN A 24 -17.00 30.09 19.41
C ASN A 24 -16.75 29.92 17.89
N LYS A 25 -16.32 30.98 17.21
CA LYS A 25 -15.91 30.91 15.81
C LYS A 25 -14.65 30.04 15.67
N PRO A 26 -14.54 29.23 14.60
CA PRO A 26 -13.35 28.42 14.38
C PRO A 26 -12.13 29.31 14.12
N VAL A 27 -11.01 28.91 14.70
CA VAL A 27 -9.73 29.61 14.51
C VAL A 27 -9.07 29.10 13.23
N ALA A 28 -8.63 30.03 12.39
CA ALA A 28 -7.88 29.69 11.19
C ALA A 28 -6.55 29.01 11.56
N TYR A 29 -6.10 28.06 10.75
CA TYR A 29 -4.86 27.34 11.02
C TYR A 29 -3.64 28.27 11.00
N ALA A 30 -2.76 28.11 11.99
CA ALA A 30 -1.43 28.71 11.94
C ALA A 30 -0.61 28.13 10.78
N SER A 31 0.26 28.93 10.18
CA SER A 31 1.06 28.54 9.00
C SER A 31 1.85 27.24 9.21
N ARG A 32 2.44 27.03 10.39
CA ARG A 32 3.18 25.80 10.73
C ARG A 32 2.26 24.60 10.97
N GLN A 33 1.06 24.82 11.51
CA GLN A 33 0.06 23.77 11.70
C GLN A 33 -0.43 23.27 10.34
N LEU A 34 -0.74 24.20 9.43
CA LEU A 34 -1.12 23.89 8.05
C LEU A 34 -0.02 23.10 7.33
N LYS A 35 1.25 23.54 7.43
CA LYS A 35 2.40 22.81 6.86
C LYS A 35 2.52 21.38 7.39
N ARG A 36 2.29 21.17 8.70
CA ARG A 36 2.31 19.82 9.30
C ARG A 36 1.19 18.95 8.73
N ILE A 37 -0.03 19.50 8.62
CA ILE A 37 -1.19 18.79 8.06
C ILE A 37 -0.90 18.36 6.62
N GLN A 38 -0.42 19.28 5.77
CA GLN A 38 -0.07 18.98 4.38
C GLN A 38 1.01 17.89 4.28
N LYS A 39 2.06 17.99 5.12
CA LYS A 39 3.11 16.98 5.18
C LYS A 39 2.58 15.59 5.57
N HIS A 40 1.65 15.51 6.51
CA HIS A 40 0.99 14.26 6.87
C HIS A 40 0.13 13.71 5.72
N GLN A 41 -0.58 14.57 4.99
CA GLN A 41 -1.32 14.17 3.79
C GLN A 41 -0.40 13.64 2.68
N ASP A 42 0.77 14.26 2.48
CA ASP A 42 1.78 13.77 1.52
C ASP A 42 2.28 12.37 1.91
N TYR A 43 2.54 12.13 3.21
CA TYR A 43 2.93 10.81 3.68
C TYR A 43 1.82 9.78 3.46
N MET A 44 0.57 10.13 3.78
CA MET A 44 -0.56 9.22 3.59
C MET A 44 -0.73 8.84 2.12
N ARG A 45 -0.65 9.82 1.20
CA ARG A 45 -0.72 9.57 -0.25
C ARG A 45 0.37 8.60 -0.71
N LYS A 46 1.60 8.77 -0.24
CA LYS A 46 2.71 7.87 -0.56
C LYS A 46 2.52 6.46 0.00
N ILE A 47 2.01 6.34 1.23
CA ILE A 47 1.76 5.04 1.86
C ILE A 47 0.72 4.27 1.05
N ILE A 48 -0.40 4.91 0.69
CA ILE A 48 -1.46 4.30 -0.11
C ILE A 48 -0.90 3.81 -1.45
N GLN A 49 -0.18 4.69 -2.16
CA GLN A 49 0.43 4.35 -3.45
C GLN A 49 1.38 3.14 -3.35
N LEU A 50 2.21 3.07 -2.31
CA LEU A 50 3.15 1.96 -2.13
C LEU A 50 2.44 0.65 -1.82
N VAL A 51 1.40 0.70 -1.00
CA VAL A 51 0.59 -0.50 -0.66
C VAL A 51 -0.10 -1.03 -1.91
N GLU A 52 -0.76 -0.16 -2.67
CA GLU A 52 -1.42 -0.53 -3.93
C GLU A 52 -0.44 -1.17 -4.93
N GLN A 53 0.78 -0.65 -5.02
CA GLN A 53 1.82 -1.22 -5.88
C GLN A 53 2.26 -2.62 -5.45
N VAL A 54 2.38 -2.85 -4.15
CA VAL A 54 2.74 -4.16 -3.61
C VAL A 54 1.64 -5.17 -3.88
N ASP A 55 0.39 -4.80 -3.61
CA ASP A 55 -0.77 -5.66 -3.85
C ASP A 55 -0.87 -6.04 -5.34
N TYR A 56 -0.74 -5.05 -6.23
CA TYR A 56 -0.71 -5.27 -7.67
C TYR A 56 0.44 -6.20 -8.10
N ALA A 57 1.64 -6.04 -7.53
CA ALA A 57 2.78 -6.88 -7.88
C ALA A 57 2.57 -8.35 -7.48
N VAL A 58 1.95 -8.59 -6.32
CA VAL A 58 1.61 -9.94 -5.83
C VAL A 58 0.58 -10.59 -6.74
N GLU A 59 -0.51 -9.88 -7.06
CA GLU A 59 -1.56 -10.38 -7.96
C GLU A 59 -1.00 -10.71 -9.34
N ARG A 60 -0.24 -9.78 -9.92
CA ARG A 60 0.41 -9.95 -11.23
C ARG A 60 1.38 -11.13 -11.24
N HIS A 61 2.14 -11.33 -10.17
CA HIS A 61 3.04 -12.48 -10.10
C HIS A 61 2.24 -13.79 -10.10
N ALA A 62 1.14 -13.85 -9.34
CA ALA A 62 0.28 -15.02 -9.30
C ALA A 62 -0.36 -15.32 -10.67
N THR A 63 -0.83 -14.30 -11.41
CA THR A 63 -1.38 -14.51 -12.76
C THR A 63 -0.32 -15.03 -13.73
N LEU A 64 0.88 -14.45 -13.73
CA LEU A 64 1.97 -14.88 -14.61
C LEU A 64 2.42 -16.33 -14.32
N MET A 65 2.36 -16.78 -13.08
CA MET A 65 2.68 -18.17 -12.75
C MET A 65 1.62 -19.14 -13.25
N LYS A 66 0.33 -18.81 -13.08
CA LYS A 66 -0.77 -19.59 -13.64
C LYS A 66 -0.69 -19.68 -15.17
N GLU A 67 -0.45 -18.57 -15.85
CA GLU A 67 -0.28 -18.53 -17.30
C GLU A 67 0.87 -19.43 -17.78
N LYS A 68 2.01 -19.43 -17.06
CA LYS A 68 3.14 -20.33 -17.37
C LYS A 68 2.78 -21.80 -17.18
N GLU A 69 2.03 -22.14 -16.14
CA GLU A 69 1.57 -23.51 -15.90
C GLU A 69 0.59 -23.97 -16.98
N GLU A 70 -0.38 -23.13 -17.33
CA GLU A 70 -1.33 -23.41 -18.42
C GLU A 70 -0.62 -23.57 -19.77
N GLN A 71 0.39 -22.74 -20.06
CA GLN A 71 1.19 -22.89 -21.29
C GLN A 71 1.95 -24.21 -21.31
N LYS A 72 2.53 -24.63 -20.18
CA LYS A 72 3.21 -25.94 -20.07
C LYS A 72 2.23 -27.09 -20.28
N GLN A 73 1.04 -27.02 -19.68
CA GLN A 73 0.00 -28.03 -19.87
C GLN A 73 -0.47 -28.09 -21.32
N LYS A 74 -0.79 -26.94 -21.93
CA LYS A 74 -1.14 -26.86 -23.36
C LYS A 74 -0.04 -27.43 -24.26
N PHE A 75 1.22 -27.17 -23.94
CA PHE A 75 2.35 -27.73 -24.67
C PHE A 75 2.37 -29.25 -24.55
N LEU A 76 2.25 -29.82 -23.34
CA LEU A 76 2.20 -31.27 -23.12
C LEU A 76 0.99 -31.92 -23.82
N ASP A 77 -0.19 -31.31 -23.75
CA ASP A 77 -1.41 -31.80 -24.39
C ASP A 77 -1.32 -31.76 -25.92
N SER A 78 -0.58 -30.80 -26.46
CA SER A 78 -0.32 -30.71 -27.90
C SER A 78 0.71 -31.74 -28.41
N GLN A 79 1.50 -32.36 -27.50
CA GLN A 79 2.46 -33.37 -27.92
C GLN A 79 1.73 -34.64 -28.38
N LEU A 80 2.19 -35.18 -29.51
CA LEU A 80 1.70 -36.46 -30.01
C LEU A 80 2.05 -37.58 -29.01
N LYS A 81 1.20 -38.60 -28.95
CA LYS A 81 1.47 -39.80 -28.15
C LYS A 81 2.86 -40.34 -28.50
N PRO A 82 3.69 -40.67 -27.50
CA PRO A 82 5.02 -41.20 -27.77
C PRO A 82 4.91 -42.50 -28.58
N LYS A 83 5.75 -42.63 -29.61
CA LYS A 83 5.83 -43.86 -30.42
C LYS A 83 6.96 -44.74 -29.89
N GLY A 84 6.66 -46.02 -29.70
CA GLY A 84 7.55 -47.05 -29.17
C GLY A 84 6.75 -48.31 -28.83
N ILE A 85 7.41 -49.46 -28.66
CA ILE A 85 6.74 -50.73 -28.34
C ILE A 85 5.92 -50.53 -27.05
N LEU A 86 4.59 -50.51 -27.17
CA LEU A 86 3.68 -50.87 -26.10
C LEU A 86 3.98 -52.33 -25.80
N SER A 87 4.97 -52.59 -24.95
CA SER A 87 5.33 -53.94 -24.55
C SER A 87 4.19 -54.45 -23.68
N ILE A 88 3.26 -55.10 -24.36
CA ILE A 88 2.38 -56.18 -23.94
C ILE A 88 2.76 -56.67 -22.54
N THR A 89 1.92 -56.30 -21.56
CA THR A 89 1.68 -57.08 -20.35
C THR A 89 0.18 -57.22 -20.19
#